data_AF-A0A2K5WT02-F1
#
_entry.id   AF-A0A2K5WT02-F1
#
_cell.length_a   1.000
_cell.length_b   1.000
_cell.length_c   1.000
_cell.angle_alpha   90.00
_cell.angle_beta   90.00
_cell.angle_gamma   90.00
#
_symmetry.space_group_name_H-M   'P 1'
#
loop_
_entity.id
_entity.type
_entity.pdbx_description
1 polymer ?
#
loop_
_entity_poly.entity_id
_entity_poly.type
_entity_poly.pdbx_seq_one_letter_code
_entity_poly.pdbx_strand_id
1 'polypeptide(L)'
;MASLLKVDQEVKLKTASDTGGREGRGERRQAGAALKALLSSPEMEKWILKKIKYLQSGGLSASYYSYKVDSFRERITSEAEDLVANFFPKKLLELDSFLKEPILNIHDLTQIHSDMNLPVPDPILLTNSHDGLDGPTYKKRRLDECEEAFQGTKVFVMPNGMLKSNQQLVDIIEKVKPEIRLLIEKCNTVKMWVQLLIPRIEDGNNFGVSIQEETVAELRTVESEAASYLDQISRYYITRAKLVSKIAKYPHVEDYRRTVTEIDEKEYISLRLIISELRNQYVTLHDMILKNIEKIKRPRSSNAETLY
;
A
#
# COMPACT_ATOMS: atom_id res chain seq x y z
N MET A 1 -37.28 18.03 5.88
CA MET A 1 -38.16 17.50 4.81
C MET A 1 -39.44 16.95 5.41
N ALA A 2 -39.40 15.92 6.27
CA ALA A 2 -40.60 15.33 6.89
C ALA A 2 -41.46 16.33 7.69
N SER A 3 -40.84 17.28 8.41
CA SER A 3 -41.60 18.28 9.19
C SER A 3 -42.26 19.38 8.34
N LEU A 4 -41.75 19.67 7.14
CA LEU A 4 -42.31 20.69 6.24
C LEU A 4 -43.37 20.10 5.30
N LEU A 5 -43.23 18.83 4.90
CA LEU A 5 -44.28 18.08 4.21
C LEU A 5 -45.52 17.90 5.09
N LYS A 6 -45.33 17.71 6.41
CA LYS A 6 -46.44 17.71 7.39
C LYS A 6 -47.15 19.05 7.46
N VAL A 7 -46.41 20.17 7.43
CA VAL A 7 -47.01 21.52 7.45
C VAL A 7 -47.74 21.84 6.15
N ASP A 8 -47.19 21.47 4.98
CA ASP A 8 -47.87 21.67 3.69
C ASP A 8 -49.13 20.78 3.55
N GLN A 9 -49.10 19.54 4.08
CA GLN A 9 -50.28 18.67 4.17
C GLN A 9 -51.32 19.20 5.16
N GLU A 10 -50.93 19.67 6.35
CA GLU A 10 -51.87 20.24 7.33
C GLU A 10 -52.50 21.54 6.86
N VAL A 11 -51.76 22.39 6.14
CA VAL A 11 -52.29 23.62 5.54
C VAL A 11 -53.28 23.30 4.41
N LYS A 12 -52.95 22.33 3.54
CA LYS A 12 -53.88 21.87 2.48
C LYS A 12 -55.13 21.19 3.04
N LEU A 13 -55.01 20.41 4.12
CA LEU A 13 -56.13 19.78 4.81
C LEU A 13 -57.05 20.80 5.51
N LYS A 14 -56.49 21.86 6.10
CA LYS A 14 -57.27 22.93 6.74
C LYS A 14 -57.93 23.89 5.75
N THR A 15 -57.41 24.05 4.54
CA THR A 15 -58.08 24.82 3.48
C THR A 15 -59.21 24.06 2.79
N ALA A 16 -59.26 22.73 2.92
CA ALA A 16 -60.26 21.88 2.27
C ALA A 16 -61.54 21.66 3.10
N SER A 17 -61.53 21.91 4.42
CA SER A 17 -62.70 21.72 5.30
C SER A 17 -63.47 23.04 5.54
N ASP A 18 -63.73 23.79 4.47
CA ASP A 18 -64.48 25.05 4.53
C ASP A 18 -65.99 24.77 4.42
N THR A 19 -66.59 24.34 5.53
CA THR A 19 -68.03 24.45 5.76
C THR A 19 -68.30 25.01 7.17
N GLY A 20 -68.40 26.35 7.24
CA GLY A 20 -69.27 27.09 8.15
C GLY A 20 -69.09 26.92 9.67
N GLY A 21 -68.53 27.94 10.34
CA GLY A 21 -68.71 28.09 11.79
C GLY A 21 -67.91 29.22 12.43
N ARG A 22 -68.54 29.99 13.32
CA ARG A 22 -67.93 31.13 14.05
C ARG A 22 -66.77 30.72 14.97
N GLU A 23 -66.54 29.43 15.21
CA GLU A 23 -65.44 28.87 16.01
C GLU A 23 -64.07 28.88 15.31
N GLY A 24 -64.02 28.91 13.97
CA GLY A 24 -62.76 28.83 13.21
C GLY A 24 -61.85 30.07 13.28
N ARG A 25 -62.30 31.19 13.87
CA ARG A 25 -61.49 32.42 13.97
C ARG A 25 -60.43 32.39 15.07
N GLY A 26 -60.70 31.68 16.18
CA GLY A 26 -59.73 31.51 17.28
C GLY A 26 -58.59 30.57 16.87
N GLU A 27 -58.94 29.43 16.27
CA GLU A 27 -57.97 28.44 15.78
C GLU A 27 -57.11 28.97 14.62
N ARG A 28 -57.65 29.80 13.71
CA ARG A 28 -56.86 30.49 12.67
C ARG A 28 -55.84 31.46 13.26
N ARG A 29 -56.20 32.17 14.33
CA ARG A 29 -55.27 33.08 15.05
C ARG A 29 -54.19 32.30 15.80
N GLN A 30 -54.55 31.19 16.44
CA GLN A 30 -53.58 30.33 17.14
C GLN A 30 -52.64 29.59 16.17
N ALA A 31 -53.17 29.08 15.05
CA ALA A 31 -52.36 28.47 14.00
C ALA A 31 -51.43 29.50 13.32
N GLY A 32 -51.92 30.72 13.08
CA GLY A 32 -51.10 31.81 12.57
C GLY A 32 -49.99 32.24 13.53
N ALA A 33 -50.28 32.29 14.83
CA ALA A 33 -49.28 32.59 15.86
C ALA A 33 -48.24 31.46 16.00
N ALA A 34 -48.68 30.20 15.94
CA ALA A 34 -47.79 29.04 15.99
C ALA A 34 -46.86 28.98 14.76
N LEU A 35 -47.37 29.26 13.56
CA LEU A 35 -46.56 29.34 12.34
C LEU A 35 -45.54 30.47 12.43
N LYS A 36 -45.94 31.63 12.97
CA LYS A 36 -45.06 32.79 13.16
C LYS A 36 -43.97 32.52 14.21
N ALA A 37 -44.29 31.78 15.27
CA ALA A 37 -43.32 31.34 16.27
C ALA A 37 -42.34 30.29 15.71
N LEU A 38 -42.82 29.38 14.85
CA LEU A 38 -41.97 28.39 14.17
C LEU A 38 -41.00 29.03 13.19
N LEU A 39 -41.47 30.01 12.40
CA LEU A 39 -40.64 30.79 11.48
C LEU A 39 -39.61 31.68 12.20
N SER A 40 -39.92 32.10 13.43
CA SER A 40 -39.05 32.93 14.27
C SER A 40 -38.24 32.11 15.28
N SER A 41 -38.24 30.78 15.16
CA SER A 41 -37.47 29.88 16.01
C SER A 41 -35.97 29.98 15.68
N PRO A 42 -35.08 29.98 16.70
CA PRO A 42 -33.63 29.92 16.50
C PRO A 42 -33.17 28.74 15.62
N GLU A 43 -33.92 27.64 15.61
CA GLU A 43 -33.61 26.48 14.76
C GLU A 43 -33.96 26.74 13.29
N MET A 44 -35.07 27.42 13.03
CA MET A 44 -35.49 27.81 11.69
C MET A 44 -34.55 28.87 11.13
N GLU A 45 -34.12 29.82 11.95
CA GLU A 45 -33.11 30.82 11.59
C GLU A 45 -31.75 30.17 11.26
N LYS A 46 -31.27 29.22 12.07
CA LYS A 46 -30.06 28.42 11.75
C LYS A 46 -30.21 27.65 10.45
N TRP A 47 -31.39 27.09 10.17
CA TRP A 47 -31.64 26.37 8.92
C TRP A 47 -31.66 27.31 7.71
N ILE A 48 -32.32 28.48 7.82
CA ILE A 48 -32.34 29.52 6.80
C ILE A 48 -30.93 30.02 6.53
N LEU A 49 -30.14 30.32 7.56
CA LEU A 49 -28.74 30.73 7.43
C LEU A 49 -27.86 29.65 6.78
N LYS A 50 -28.07 28.37 7.12
CA LYS A 50 -27.38 27.25 6.47
C LYS A 50 -27.78 27.11 4.99
N LYS A 51 -29.06 27.33 4.67
CA LYS A 51 -29.59 27.28 3.30
C LYS A 51 -29.09 28.48 2.46
N ILE A 52 -29.04 29.67 3.05
CA ILE A 52 -28.48 30.88 2.44
C ILE A 52 -26.98 30.69 2.18
N LYS A 53 -26.21 30.18 3.17
CA LYS A 53 -24.80 29.83 2.95
C LYS A 53 -24.61 28.80 1.85
N TYR A 54 -25.46 27.78 1.77
CA TYR A 54 -25.43 26.75 0.71
C TYR A 54 -25.73 27.31 -0.69
N LEU A 55 -26.65 28.29 -0.78
CA LEU A 55 -27.00 28.97 -2.03
C LEU A 55 -25.95 30.02 -2.44
N GLN A 56 -25.38 30.75 -1.47
CA GLN A 56 -24.31 31.72 -1.69
C GLN A 56 -22.97 31.06 -2.03
N SER A 57 -22.71 29.86 -1.51
CA SER A 57 -21.55 29.04 -1.89
C SER A 57 -21.74 28.36 -3.25
N GLY A 58 -22.84 28.63 -3.97
CA GLY A 58 -23.18 28.00 -5.24
C GLY A 58 -23.01 26.49 -5.16
N GLY A 59 -23.79 25.83 -4.28
CA GLY A 59 -23.69 24.39 -4.00
C GLY A 59 -23.14 23.61 -5.19
N LEU A 60 -21.89 23.15 -5.07
CA LEU A 60 -21.01 22.78 -6.18
C LEU A 60 -21.78 22.14 -7.33
N SER A 61 -22.04 22.93 -8.37
CA SER A 61 -22.81 22.49 -9.54
C SER A 61 -22.12 21.29 -10.19
N ALA A 62 -22.87 20.42 -10.87
CA ALA A 62 -22.28 19.35 -11.68
C ALA A 62 -21.19 19.88 -12.64
N SER A 63 -21.35 21.12 -13.14
CA SER A 63 -20.34 21.81 -13.94
C SER A 63 -19.03 22.08 -13.21
N TYR A 64 -19.06 22.39 -11.90
CA TYR A 64 -17.85 22.56 -11.09
C TYR A 64 -17.08 21.25 -10.95
N TYR A 65 -17.78 20.16 -10.66
CA TYR A 65 -17.13 18.85 -10.54
C TYR A 65 -16.60 18.35 -11.87
N SER A 66 -17.32 18.56 -12.98
CA SER A 66 -16.81 18.30 -14.34
C SER A 66 -15.51 19.06 -14.58
N TYR A 67 -15.49 20.37 -14.31
CA TYR A 67 -14.29 21.19 -14.45
C TYR A 67 -13.11 20.67 -13.61
N LYS A 68 -13.36 20.20 -12.39
CA LYS A 68 -12.31 19.60 -11.53
C LYS A 68 -11.77 18.29 -12.09
N VAL A 69 -12.61 17.46 -12.71
CA VAL A 69 -12.18 16.22 -13.38
C VAL A 69 -11.36 16.55 -14.63
N ASP A 70 -11.78 17.52 -15.42
CA ASP A 70 -11.04 17.95 -16.62
C ASP A 70 -9.67 18.53 -16.25
N SER A 71 -9.62 19.38 -15.21
CA SER A 71 -8.35 19.91 -14.67
C SER A 71 -7.44 18.79 -14.15
N PHE A 72 -8.01 17.74 -13.55
CA PHE A 72 -7.25 16.57 -13.12
C PHE A 72 -6.67 15.80 -14.32
N ARG A 73 -7.48 15.59 -15.36
CA ARG A 73 -7.07 14.92 -16.59
C ARG A 73 -5.91 15.65 -17.27
N GLU A 74 -6.02 16.96 -17.44
CA GLU A 74 -4.95 17.79 -18.06
C GLU A 74 -3.64 17.69 -17.28
N ARG A 75 -3.70 17.77 -15.95
CA ARG A 75 -2.51 17.65 -15.11
C ARG A 75 -1.87 16.26 -15.22
N ILE A 76 -2.66 15.19 -15.16
CA ILE A 76 -2.16 13.82 -15.31
C ILE A 76 -1.55 13.61 -16.70
N THR A 77 -2.16 14.16 -17.75
CA THR A 77 -1.60 14.13 -19.11
C THR A 77 -0.24 14.82 -19.16
N SER A 78 -0.13 16.04 -18.64
CA SER A 78 1.14 16.76 -18.62
C SER A 78 2.22 16.02 -17.84
N GLU A 79 1.87 15.46 -16.68
CA GLU A 79 2.81 14.71 -15.84
C GLU A 79 3.26 13.42 -16.51
N ALA A 80 2.34 12.63 -17.07
CA ALA A 80 2.67 11.37 -17.73
C ALA A 80 3.52 11.56 -18.99
N GLU A 81 3.24 12.60 -19.78
CA GLU A 81 4.05 12.90 -20.96
C GLU A 81 5.48 13.32 -20.59
N ASP A 82 5.66 14.13 -19.55
CA ASP A 82 6.98 14.47 -19.02
C ASP A 82 7.70 13.23 -18.45
N LEU A 83 6.96 12.35 -17.77
CA LEU A 83 7.53 11.12 -17.24
C LEU A 83 8.12 10.24 -18.34
N VAL A 84 7.37 10.04 -19.42
CA VAL A 84 7.82 9.21 -20.54
C VAL A 84 8.93 9.92 -21.31
N ALA A 85 8.80 11.20 -21.62
CA ALA A 85 9.77 11.91 -22.47
C ALA A 85 11.10 12.20 -21.77
N ASN A 86 11.06 12.55 -20.48
CA ASN A 86 12.22 13.10 -19.77
C ASN A 86 12.61 12.24 -18.55
N PHE A 87 11.65 11.83 -17.72
CA PHE A 87 11.96 11.16 -16.46
C PHE A 87 12.49 9.73 -16.67
N PHE A 88 11.84 8.91 -17.51
CA PHE A 88 12.23 7.51 -17.72
C PHE A 88 13.65 7.37 -18.27
N PRO A 89 14.06 8.11 -19.33
CA PRO A 89 15.45 8.09 -19.80
C PRO A 89 16.45 8.55 -18.75
N LYS A 90 16.12 9.61 -18.01
CA LYS A 90 16.99 10.10 -16.93
C LYS A 90 17.15 9.04 -15.84
N LYS A 91 16.05 8.41 -15.43
CA LYS A 91 16.05 7.41 -14.37
C LYS A 91 16.78 6.13 -14.76
N LEU A 92 16.68 5.71 -16.02
CA LEU A 92 17.50 4.66 -16.60
C LEU A 92 19.01 4.94 -16.38
N LEU A 93 19.47 6.15 -16.70
CA LEU A 93 20.88 6.53 -16.54
C LEU A 93 21.31 6.59 -15.06
N GLU A 94 20.45 7.09 -14.18
CA GLU A 94 20.69 7.11 -12.73
C GLU A 94 20.88 5.69 -12.19
N LEU A 95 19.99 4.75 -12.54
CA LEU A 95 20.06 3.36 -12.09
C LEU A 95 21.25 2.62 -12.71
N ASP A 96 21.60 2.91 -13.97
CA ASP A 96 22.81 2.34 -14.60
C ASP A 96 24.10 2.81 -13.91
N SER A 97 24.14 4.08 -13.47
CA SER A 97 25.23 4.59 -12.63
C SER A 97 25.22 3.93 -11.26
N PHE A 98 24.06 3.77 -10.63
CA PHE A 98 23.95 3.13 -9.33
C PHE A 98 24.46 1.69 -9.34
N LEU A 99 24.15 0.93 -10.39
CA LEU A 99 24.66 -0.44 -10.58
C LEU A 99 26.18 -0.54 -10.69
N LYS A 100 26.89 0.57 -10.92
CA LYS A 100 28.36 0.63 -10.96
C LYS A 100 28.97 1.04 -9.62
N GLU A 101 28.16 1.42 -8.63
CA GLU A 101 28.68 1.76 -7.30
C GLU A 101 29.35 0.54 -6.65
N PRO A 102 30.44 0.73 -5.88
CA PRO A 102 31.12 -0.37 -5.20
C PRO A 102 30.21 -1.19 -4.29
N ILE A 103 29.20 -0.55 -3.69
CA ILE A 103 28.23 -1.19 -2.80
C ILE A 103 27.35 -2.25 -3.50
N LEU A 104 27.25 -2.21 -4.84
CA LEU A 104 26.54 -3.19 -5.67
C LEU A 104 27.49 -4.05 -6.53
N ASN A 105 28.81 -3.93 -6.32
CA ASN A 105 29.84 -4.67 -7.07
C ASN A 105 30.86 -5.35 -6.14
N ILE A 106 30.34 -5.97 -5.07
CA ILE A 106 31.09 -6.87 -4.21
C ILE A 106 31.29 -8.20 -4.95
N HIS A 107 32.55 -8.55 -5.24
CA HIS A 107 32.93 -9.81 -5.90
C HIS A 107 33.11 -10.96 -4.92
N ASP A 108 33.61 -10.66 -3.72
CA ASP A 108 33.79 -11.62 -2.65
C ASP A 108 32.67 -11.45 -1.63
N LEU A 109 31.72 -12.39 -1.64
CA LEU A 109 30.52 -12.33 -0.81
C LEU A 109 30.82 -12.47 0.69
N THR A 110 32.03 -12.91 1.06
CA THR A 110 32.46 -12.91 2.47
C THR A 110 32.50 -11.50 3.06
N GLN A 111 32.62 -10.47 2.23
CA GLN A 111 32.57 -9.07 2.65
C GLN A 111 31.19 -8.63 3.16
N ILE A 112 30.14 -9.43 2.91
CA ILE A 112 28.76 -9.18 3.34
C ILE A 112 28.45 -9.92 4.64
N HIS A 113 29.33 -10.80 5.10
CA HIS A 113 29.07 -11.61 6.27
C HIS A 113 28.94 -10.72 7.51
N SER A 114 27.96 -11.04 8.35
CA SER A 114 27.72 -10.33 9.60
C SER A 114 28.07 -11.21 10.79
N ASP A 115 28.96 -10.74 11.66
CA ASP A 115 29.39 -11.49 12.83
C ASP A 115 28.25 -11.63 13.85
N MET A 116 27.84 -12.87 14.10
CA MET A 116 26.88 -13.23 15.13
C MET A 116 27.61 -13.74 16.37
N ASN A 117 27.99 -12.81 17.24
CA ASN A 117 28.69 -13.06 18.51
C ASN A 117 27.78 -13.72 19.57
N LEU A 118 27.23 -14.90 19.26
CA LEU A 118 26.52 -15.76 20.21
C LEU A 118 27.46 -16.86 20.69
N PRO A 119 27.75 -16.99 21.99
CA PRO A 119 28.61 -18.05 22.50
C PRO A 119 27.95 -19.42 22.34
N VAL A 120 28.75 -20.44 22.02
CA VAL A 120 28.32 -21.84 22.10
C VAL A 120 28.61 -22.32 23.52
N PRO A 121 27.60 -22.74 24.31
CA PRO A 121 27.83 -23.31 25.64
C PRO A 121 28.65 -24.60 25.54
N ASP A 122 29.51 -24.83 26.54
CA ASP A 122 30.28 -26.07 26.62
C ASP A 122 29.36 -27.29 26.67
N PRO A 123 29.76 -28.43 26.05
CA PRO A 123 29.01 -29.67 26.16
C PRO A 123 28.83 -30.04 27.63
N ILE A 124 27.60 -30.35 28.04
CA ILE A 124 27.35 -30.95 29.34
C ILE A 124 28.00 -32.34 29.29
N LEU A 125 29.16 -32.49 29.93
CA LEU A 125 29.78 -33.79 30.16
C LEU A 125 28.90 -34.56 31.14
N LEU A 126 27.95 -35.32 30.61
CA LEU A 126 27.30 -36.36 31.39
C LEU A 126 28.37 -37.42 31.64
N THR A 127 29.03 -37.35 32.80
CA THR A 127 29.83 -38.46 33.28
C THR A 127 28.90 -39.66 33.36
N ASN A 128 29.04 -40.58 32.41
CA ASN A 128 28.49 -41.91 32.55
C ASN A 128 29.09 -42.48 33.83
N SER A 129 28.35 -42.42 34.94
CA SER A 129 28.54 -43.30 36.07
C SER A 129 28.14 -44.69 35.63
N HIS A 130 28.96 -45.28 34.77
CA HIS A 130 29.01 -46.70 34.46
C HIS A 130 30.30 -47.23 35.07
N ASP A 131 30.38 -47.20 36.39
CA ASP A 131 31.31 -48.04 37.14
C ASP A 131 30.48 -49.12 37.83
N GLY A 132 30.84 -50.38 37.58
CA GLY A 132 29.99 -51.54 37.80
C GLY A 132 29.84 -52.00 39.25
N LEU A 133 28.74 -52.75 39.45
CA LEU A 133 28.55 -53.88 40.38
C LEU A 133 28.79 -53.68 41.89
N ASP A 134 27.70 -53.55 42.68
CA ASP A 134 27.30 -54.50 43.76
C ASP A 134 26.23 -53.95 44.74
N GLY A 135 25.14 -54.72 44.94
CA GLY A 135 24.34 -54.73 46.20
C GLY A 135 23.02 -53.92 46.29
N PRO A 136 22.01 -54.31 47.11
CA PRO A 136 20.66 -54.57 46.58
C PRO A 136 19.48 -53.69 47.11
N THR A 137 18.53 -53.46 46.21
CA THR A 137 17.05 -53.36 46.30
C THR A 137 16.27 -52.80 47.52
N TYR A 138 15.20 -52.06 47.15
CA TYR A 138 13.95 -51.71 47.85
C TYR A 138 13.93 -50.49 48.80
N LYS A 139 13.33 -49.38 48.34
CA LYS A 139 12.05 -48.87 48.89
C LYS A 139 11.42 -47.74 48.05
N LYS A 140 10.21 -48.05 47.62
CA LYS A 140 9.05 -47.24 47.22
C LYS A 140 9.04 -45.77 47.74
N ARG A 141 8.89 -44.85 46.78
CA ARG A 141 8.12 -43.58 46.78
C ARG A 141 8.08 -42.79 48.11
N ARG A 142 8.87 -41.72 48.18
CA ARG A 142 8.39 -40.43 48.73
C ARG A 142 8.48 -39.38 47.64
N LEU A 143 7.31 -38.79 47.38
CA LEU A 143 7.13 -37.58 46.62
C LEU A 143 7.62 -36.47 47.57
N ASP A 144 8.91 -36.12 47.52
CA ASP A 144 9.31 -34.82 48.03
C ASP A 144 9.03 -33.83 46.91
N GLU A 145 8.26 -32.80 47.27
CA GLU A 145 7.99 -31.60 46.49
C GLU A 145 9.31 -30.93 46.13
N CYS A 146 10.03 -31.49 45.14
CA CYS A 146 11.00 -30.71 44.41
C CYS A 146 10.16 -29.84 43.52
N GLU A 147 10.01 -28.57 43.91
CA GLU A 147 9.39 -27.53 43.11
C GLU A 147 9.79 -27.76 41.65
N GLU A 148 8.86 -28.30 40.87
CA GLU A 148 8.86 -28.14 39.44
C GLU A 148 8.70 -26.63 39.25
N ALA A 149 9.80 -25.91 39.36
CA ALA A 149 10.04 -24.73 38.60
C ALA A 149 9.85 -25.20 37.16
N PHE A 150 8.59 -25.13 36.71
CA PHE A 150 8.24 -24.96 35.32
C PHE A 150 9.02 -23.72 34.90
N GLN A 151 10.30 -23.93 34.56
CA GLN A 151 11.17 -22.93 34.02
C GLN A 151 10.54 -22.62 32.68
N GLY A 152 9.63 -21.64 32.70
CA GLY A 152 9.14 -21.00 31.50
C GLY A 152 10.35 -20.79 30.60
N THR A 153 10.22 -21.23 29.34
CA THR A 153 11.29 -21.25 28.32
C THR A 153 12.47 -20.37 28.71
N LYS A 154 13.58 -20.96 29.17
CA LYS A 154 14.78 -20.20 29.58
C LYS A 154 15.07 -19.19 28.47
N VAL A 155 14.78 -17.92 28.74
CA VAL A 155 15.17 -16.83 27.86
C VAL A 155 16.67 -16.82 27.98
N PHE A 156 17.36 -17.32 26.94
CA PHE A 156 18.81 -17.20 26.87
C PHE A 156 19.12 -15.71 26.99
N VAL A 157 19.74 -15.33 28.11
CA VAL A 157 20.28 -13.99 28.31
C VAL A 157 21.24 -13.77 27.15
N MET A 158 20.99 -12.77 26.30
CA MET A 158 21.94 -12.37 25.27
C MET A 158 23.09 -11.66 25.98
N PRO A 159 24.25 -12.32 26.20
CA PRO A 159 25.28 -11.78 27.08
C PRO A 159 25.92 -10.51 26.49
N ASN A 160 25.82 -10.38 25.16
CA ASN A 160 26.44 -9.32 24.36
C ASN A 160 25.44 -8.23 23.92
N GLY A 161 24.25 -8.19 24.52
CA GLY A 161 23.19 -7.22 24.17
C GLY A 161 22.40 -7.60 22.92
N MET A 162 21.78 -6.60 22.27
CA MET A 162 20.90 -6.80 21.12
C MET A 162 21.66 -7.25 19.88
N LEU A 163 21.25 -8.38 19.27
CA LEU A 163 21.77 -8.81 17.99
C LEU A 163 21.36 -7.84 16.88
N LYS A 164 22.35 -7.30 16.16
CA LYS A 164 22.13 -6.34 15.09
C LYS A 164 21.77 -7.02 13.77
N SER A 165 21.06 -6.27 12.93
CA SER A 165 20.88 -6.59 11.51
C SER A 165 22.23 -6.50 10.78
N ASN A 166 22.30 -7.12 9.60
CA ASN A 166 23.43 -6.94 8.70
C ASN A 166 23.42 -5.50 8.16
N GLN A 167 24.37 -4.67 8.61
CA GLN A 167 24.33 -3.23 8.34
C GLN A 167 24.55 -2.89 6.87
N GLN A 168 25.42 -3.63 6.17
CA GLN A 168 25.65 -3.39 4.74
C GLN A 168 24.39 -3.66 3.93
N LEU A 169 23.67 -4.75 4.23
CA LEU A 169 22.40 -5.04 3.59
C LEU A 169 21.34 -3.99 3.93
N VAL A 170 21.28 -3.53 5.19
CA VAL A 170 20.39 -2.44 5.59
C VAL A 170 20.68 -1.18 4.76
N ASP A 171 21.94 -0.79 4.61
CA ASP A 171 22.34 0.41 3.86
C ASP A 171 21.97 0.31 2.37
N ILE A 172 22.13 -0.88 1.76
CA ILE A 172 21.67 -1.13 0.38
C ILE A 172 20.15 -1.06 0.30
N ILE A 173 19.44 -1.72 1.22
CA ILE A 173 17.97 -1.76 1.27
C ILE A 173 17.38 -0.35 1.38
N GLU A 174 17.98 0.53 2.18
CA GLU A 174 17.53 1.92 2.33
C GLU A 174 17.73 2.76 1.05
N LYS A 175 18.68 2.40 0.19
CA LYS A 175 18.80 2.97 -1.17
C LYS A 175 17.83 2.34 -2.17
N VAL A 176 17.57 1.04 -2.09
CA VAL A 176 16.76 0.28 -3.06
C VAL A 176 15.26 0.52 -2.87
N LYS A 177 14.75 0.56 -1.62
CA LYS A 177 13.31 0.72 -1.33
C LYS A 177 12.68 1.98 -1.95
N PRO A 178 13.30 3.18 -1.88
CA PRO A 178 12.76 4.38 -2.52
C PRO A 178 12.62 4.21 -4.04
N GLU A 179 13.57 3.54 -4.68
CA GLU A 179 13.55 3.31 -6.14
C GLU A 179 12.40 2.40 -6.56
N ILE A 180 12.13 1.34 -5.79
CA ILE A 180 10.96 0.47 -6.01
C ILE A 180 9.65 1.28 -5.90
N ARG A 181 9.51 2.06 -4.83
CA ARG A 181 8.30 2.88 -4.60
C ARG A 181 8.09 3.90 -5.72
N LEU A 182 9.17 4.53 -6.16
CA LEU A 182 9.14 5.52 -7.22
C LEU A 182 8.64 4.90 -8.54
N LEU A 183 9.12 3.70 -8.90
CA LEU A 183 8.63 3.00 -10.09
C LEU A 183 7.12 2.71 -9.99
N ILE A 184 6.66 2.18 -8.84
CA ILE A 184 5.22 1.92 -8.60
C ILE A 184 4.40 3.18 -8.81
N GLU A 185 4.80 4.29 -8.20
CA GLU A 185 4.11 5.58 -8.32
C GLU A 185 4.08 6.08 -9.78
N LYS A 186 5.20 6.00 -10.49
CA LYS A 186 5.27 6.48 -11.88
C LYS A 186 4.49 5.60 -12.85
N CYS A 187 4.54 4.28 -12.68
CA CYS A 187 3.69 3.36 -13.42
C CYS A 187 2.20 3.67 -13.19
N ASN A 188 1.81 3.95 -11.95
CA ASN A 188 0.42 4.30 -11.62
C ASN A 188 -0.05 5.59 -12.34
N THR A 189 0.78 6.63 -12.34
CA THR A 189 0.49 7.89 -13.05
C THR A 189 0.31 7.67 -14.56
N VAL A 190 1.26 6.97 -15.20
CA VAL A 190 1.20 6.71 -16.66
C VAL A 190 0.02 5.79 -16.99
N LYS A 191 -0.25 4.78 -16.18
CA LYS A 191 -1.39 3.87 -16.34
C LYS A 191 -2.71 4.62 -16.27
N MET A 192 -2.87 5.51 -15.28
CA MET A 192 -4.05 6.36 -15.15
C MET A 192 -4.23 7.24 -16.38
N TRP A 193 -3.14 7.84 -16.88
CA TRP A 193 -3.18 8.64 -18.10
C TRP A 193 -3.70 7.84 -19.31
N VAL A 194 -3.14 6.65 -19.57
CA VAL A 194 -3.59 5.80 -20.69
C VAL A 194 -5.04 5.36 -20.49
N GLN A 195 -5.45 4.99 -19.28
CA GLN A 195 -6.84 4.63 -18.98
C GLN A 195 -7.83 5.77 -19.27
N LEU A 196 -7.46 7.03 -18.98
CA LEU A 196 -8.29 8.20 -19.28
C LEU A 196 -8.35 8.54 -20.78
N LEU A 197 -7.47 7.95 -21.60
CA LEU A 197 -7.48 8.08 -23.06
C LEU A 197 -8.31 6.99 -23.75
N ILE A 198 -8.75 5.97 -23.03
CA ILE A 198 -9.61 4.92 -23.60
C ILE A 198 -10.97 5.54 -23.99
N PRO A 199 -11.37 5.45 -25.27
CA PRO A 199 -12.59 6.08 -25.75
C PRO A 199 -13.84 5.26 -25.37
N ARG A 200 -15.02 5.81 -25.67
CA ARG A 200 -16.29 5.08 -25.51
C ARG A 200 -16.28 3.79 -26.33
N ILE A 201 -16.83 2.71 -25.77
CA ILE A 201 -16.97 1.41 -26.46
C ILE A 201 -17.85 1.57 -27.71
N GLU A 202 -17.36 1.05 -28.84
CA GLU A 202 -18.02 1.05 -30.14
C GLU A 202 -17.75 -0.29 -30.87
N ASP A 203 -18.62 -0.63 -31.81
CA ASP A 203 -18.49 -1.82 -32.65
C ASP A 203 -17.51 -1.54 -33.81
N GLY A 204 -16.32 -2.13 -33.77
CA GLY A 204 -15.27 -1.94 -34.78
C GLY A 204 -14.29 -0.80 -34.50
N ASN A 205 -13.23 -0.71 -35.32
CA ASN A 205 -12.13 0.27 -35.17
C ASN A 205 -11.45 0.26 -33.78
N ASN A 206 -11.28 -0.93 -33.19
CA ASN A 206 -10.76 -1.11 -31.83
C ASN A 206 -9.27 -1.47 -31.77
N PHE A 207 -8.54 -1.45 -32.90
CA PHE A 207 -7.11 -1.78 -32.92
C PHE A 207 -6.26 -0.83 -32.05
N GLY A 208 -6.49 0.47 -32.13
CA GLY A 208 -5.77 1.39 -31.23
C GLY A 208 -6.20 1.25 -29.77
N VAL A 209 -7.44 0.82 -29.51
CA VAL A 209 -7.93 0.55 -28.15
C VAL A 209 -7.22 -0.69 -27.58
N SER A 210 -7.02 -1.75 -28.37
CA SER A 210 -6.26 -2.93 -27.90
C SER A 210 -4.80 -2.59 -27.58
N ILE A 211 -4.17 -1.66 -28.31
CA ILE A 211 -2.83 -1.15 -27.97
C ILE A 211 -2.84 -0.41 -26.62
N GLN A 212 -3.86 0.40 -26.35
CA GLN A 212 -4.01 1.04 -25.04
C GLN A 212 -4.20 0.01 -23.92
N GLU A 213 -5.03 -1.01 -24.14
CA GLU A 213 -5.26 -2.09 -23.17
C GLU A 213 -3.99 -2.88 -22.87
N GLU A 214 -3.21 -3.23 -23.89
CA GLU A 214 -1.91 -3.91 -23.74
C GLU A 214 -0.91 -3.04 -22.96
N THR A 215 -0.82 -1.75 -23.30
CA THR A 215 0.04 -0.79 -22.57
C THR A 215 -0.34 -0.70 -21.09
N VAL A 216 -1.65 -0.64 -20.78
CA VAL A 216 -2.16 -0.62 -19.39
C VAL A 216 -1.88 -1.93 -18.68
N ALA A 217 -2.01 -3.07 -19.37
CA ALA A 217 -1.72 -4.38 -18.81
C ALA A 217 -0.24 -4.51 -18.43
N GLU A 218 0.67 -4.07 -19.30
CA GLU A 218 2.10 -4.09 -19.02
C GLU A 218 2.46 -3.18 -17.83
N LEU A 219 1.97 -1.94 -17.81
CA LEU A 219 2.17 -1.03 -16.67
C LEU A 219 1.68 -1.62 -15.34
N ARG A 220 0.58 -2.38 -15.37
CA ARG A 220 0.05 -3.09 -14.20
C ARG A 220 0.95 -4.26 -13.79
N THR A 221 1.49 -5.02 -14.74
CA THR A 221 2.45 -6.10 -14.46
C THR A 221 3.68 -5.54 -13.76
N VAL A 222 4.29 -4.49 -14.31
CA VAL A 222 5.47 -3.84 -13.71
C VAL A 222 5.19 -3.33 -12.29
N GLU A 223 4.05 -2.68 -12.08
CA GLU A 223 3.63 -2.21 -10.75
C GLU A 223 3.49 -3.37 -9.75
N SER A 224 2.89 -4.49 -10.17
CA SER A 224 2.71 -5.68 -9.33
C SER A 224 4.03 -6.37 -9.00
N GLU A 225 4.93 -6.49 -9.97
CA GLU A 225 6.26 -7.08 -9.79
C GLU A 225 7.10 -6.22 -8.85
N ALA A 226 7.10 -4.90 -9.04
CA ALA A 226 7.79 -3.96 -8.16
C ALA A 226 7.27 -4.04 -6.72
N ALA A 227 5.94 -4.12 -6.52
CA ALA A 227 5.36 -4.30 -5.20
C ALA A 227 5.84 -5.59 -4.52
N SER A 228 6.00 -6.69 -5.27
CA SER A 228 6.46 -7.98 -4.74
C SER A 228 7.89 -7.93 -4.17
N TYR A 229 8.74 -7.01 -4.65
CA TYR A 229 10.09 -6.80 -4.12
C TYR A 229 10.06 -6.24 -2.69
N LEU A 230 9.10 -5.38 -2.36
CA LEU A 230 8.93 -4.87 -0.99
C LEU A 230 8.57 -6.00 -0.01
N ASP A 231 7.74 -6.93 -0.45
CA ASP A 231 7.41 -8.13 0.33
C ASP A 231 8.64 -9.04 0.50
N GLN A 232 9.47 -9.16 -0.54
CA GLN A 232 10.69 -9.95 -0.48
C GLN A 232 11.67 -9.40 0.57
N ILE A 233 11.91 -8.10 0.57
CA ILE A 233 12.76 -7.43 1.57
C ILE A 233 12.22 -7.66 2.98
N SER A 234 10.90 -7.60 3.16
CA SER A 234 10.26 -7.87 4.46
C SER A 234 10.45 -9.33 4.89
N ARG A 235 10.33 -10.28 3.95
CA ARG A 235 10.57 -11.71 4.19
C ARG A 235 12.00 -12.01 4.60
N TYR A 236 13.00 -11.28 4.07
CA TYR A 236 14.39 -11.42 4.50
C TYR A 236 14.54 -11.15 6.00
N TYR A 237 14.07 -10.00 6.50
CA TYR A 237 14.15 -9.67 7.93
C TYR A 237 13.45 -10.70 8.81
N ILE A 238 12.25 -11.14 8.42
CA ILE A 238 11.49 -12.16 9.16
C ILE A 238 12.26 -13.49 9.20
N THR A 239 12.81 -13.92 8.06
CA THR A 239 13.54 -15.19 7.94
C THR A 239 14.82 -15.15 8.75
N ARG A 240 15.61 -14.08 8.62
CA ARG A 240 16.84 -13.88 9.39
C ARG A 240 16.56 -13.85 10.89
N ALA A 241 15.54 -13.09 11.33
CA ALA A 241 15.16 -13.04 12.74
C ALA A 241 14.78 -14.43 13.30
N LYS A 242 14.02 -15.24 12.53
CA LYS A 242 13.69 -16.62 12.90
C LYS A 242 14.95 -17.48 13.04
N LEU A 243 15.87 -17.43 12.08
CA LEU A 243 17.12 -18.19 12.14
C LEU A 243 18.00 -17.77 13.31
N VAL A 244 18.16 -16.47 13.53
CA VAL A 244 18.90 -15.93 14.68
C VAL A 244 18.30 -16.42 16.00
N SER A 245 16.97 -16.46 16.12
CA SER A 245 16.31 -17.02 17.30
C SER A 245 16.56 -18.53 17.49
N LYS A 246 16.77 -19.28 16.39
CA LYS A 246 17.13 -20.69 16.43
C LYS A 246 18.58 -20.87 16.88
N ILE A 247 19.51 -20.03 16.44
CA ILE A 247 20.91 -20.06 16.91
C ILE A 247 20.98 -19.81 18.41
N ALA A 248 20.21 -18.84 18.92
CA ALA A 248 20.14 -18.57 20.35
C ALA A 248 19.58 -19.76 21.16
N LYS A 249 18.65 -20.53 20.60
CA LYS A 249 18.04 -21.71 21.24
C LYS A 249 18.86 -22.99 21.09
N TYR A 250 19.56 -23.14 19.97
CA TYR A 250 20.30 -24.33 19.56
C TYR A 250 21.71 -23.96 19.10
N PRO A 251 22.55 -23.42 19.99
CA PRO A 251 23.87 -22.89 19.61
C PRO A 251 24.85 -23.96 19.09
N HIS A 252 24.59 -25.24 19.37
CA HIS A 252 25.36 -26.39 18.91
C HIS A 252 25.02 -26.84 17.48
N VAL A 253 23.96 -26.30 16.86
CA VAL A 253 23.60 -26.61 15.48
C VAL A 253 24.24 -25.58 14.57
N GLU A 254 25.41 -25.91 14.02
CA GLU A 254 26.21 -25.03 13.16
C GLU A 254 25.46 -24.58 11.89
N ASP A 255 24.62 -25.46 11.32
CA ASP A 255 23.84 -25.18 10.10
C ASP A 255 22.97 -23.93 10.21
N TYR A 256 22.48 -23.59 11.42
CA TYR A 256 21.72 -22.34 11.58
C TYR A 256 22.60 -21.11 11.36
N ARG A 257 23.86 -21.13 11.79
CA ARG A 257 24.82 -20.03 11.53
C ARG A 257 25.14 -19.94 10.05
N ARG A 258 25.46 -21.09 9.43
CA ARG A 258 25.72 -21.16 7.98
C ARG A 258 24.52 -20.64 7.18
N THR A 259 23.31 -21.02 7.55
CA THR A 259 22.09 -20.57 6.86
C THR A 259 21.91 -19.06 6.95
N VAL A 260 22.25 -18.41 8.07
CA VAL A 260 22.20 -16.93 8.16
C VAL A 260 23.15 -16.28 7.15
N THR A 261 24.37 -16.80 7.04
CA THR A 261 25.33 -16.34 6.04
C THR A 261 24.78 -16.50 4.62
N GLU A 262 24.25 -17.67 4.28
CA GLU A 262 23.68 -17.95 2.95
C GLU A 262 22.51 -17.02 2.60
N ILE A 263 21.61 -16.72 3.56
CA ILE A 263 20.50 -15.80 3.27
C ILE A 263 20.94 -14.35 3.15
N ASP A 264 22.03 -13.93 3.83
CA ASP A 264 22.60 -12.59 3.70
C ASP A 264 23.24 -12.44 2.31
N GLU A 265 24.01 -13.43 1.85
CA GLU A 265 24.55 -13.46 0.49
C GLU A 265 23.46 -13.46 -0.58
N LYS A 266 22.44 -14.31 -0.40
CA LYS A 266 21.29 -14.37 -1.31
C LYS A 266 20.56 -13.02 -1.40
N GLU A 267 20.37 -12.35 -0.26
CA GLU A 267 19.67 -11.07 -0.23
C GLU A 267 20.47 -9.99 -0.97
N TYR A 268 21.79 -9.93 -0.80
CA TYR A 268 22.64 -9.02 -1.59
C TYR A 268 22.47 -9.23 -3.10
N ILE A 269 22.59 -10.48 -3.55
CA ILE A 269 22.43 -10.81 -4.98
C ILE A 269 21.05 -10.37 -5.45
N SER A 270 20.01 -10.63 -4.65
CA SER A 270 18.65 -10.23 -4.99
C SER A 270 18.47 -8.72 -5.08
N LEU A 271 19.05 -7.94 -4.17
CA LEU A 271 18.94 -6.47 -4.19
C LEU A 271 19.58 -5.90 -5.46
N ARG A 272 20.72 -6.45 -5.88
CA ARG A 272 21.37 -6.07 -7.13
C ARG A 272 20.53 -6.43 -8.37
N LEU A 273 19.89 -7.60 -8.36
CA LEU A 273 18.96 -8.01 -9.43
C LEU A 273 17.74 -7.09 -9.49
N ILE A 274 17.17 -6.71 -8.34
CA ILE A 274 16.04 -5.78 -8.27
C ILE A 274 16.39 -4.46 -8.96
N ILE A 275 17.54 -3.84 -8.64
CA ILE A 275 17.94 -2.58 -9.31
C ILE A 275 18.12 -2.76 -10.82
N SER A 276 18.68 -3.90 -11.24
CA SER A 276 18.82 -4.23 -12.66
C SER A 276 17.46 -4.31 -13.34
N GLU A 277 16.48 -4.92 -12.67
CA GLU A 277 15.13 -5.05 -13.18
C GLU A 277 14.40 -3.70 -13.22
N LEU A 278 14.47 -2.89 -12.16
CA LEU A 278 13.91 -1.52 -12.17
C LEU A 278 14.44 -0.71 -13.37
N ARG A 279 15.75 -0.79 -13.64
CA ARG A 279 16.37 -0.13 -14.80
C ARG A 279 15.80 -0.66 -16.12
N ASN A 280 15.70 -1.98 -16.25
CA ASN A 280 15.14 -2.62 -17.45
C ASN A 280 13.68 -2.20 -17.67
N GLN A 281 12.88 -2.15 -16.61
CA GLN A 281 11.48 -1.74 -16.67
C GLN A 281 11.30 -0.29 -17.13
N TYR A 282 12.15 0.64 -16.70
CA TYR A 282 12.10 2.01 -17.23
C TYR A 282 12.37 2.08 -18.73
N VAL A 283 13.33 1.32 -19.25
CA VAL A 283 13.65 1.36 -20.69
C VAL A 283 12.62 0.63 -21.54
N THR A 284 12.08 -0.51 -21.08
CA THR A 284 11.04 -1.25 -21.81
C THR A 284 9.74 -0.47 -21.87
N LEU A 285 9.30 0.12 -20.75
CA LEU A 285 8.11 0.97 -20.72
C LEU A 285 8.27 2.21 -21.61
N HIS A 286 9.43 2.88 -21.53
CA HIS A 286 9.74 4.02 -22.39
C HIS A 286 9.64 3.66 -23.87
N ASP A 287 10.33 2.59 -24.28
CA ASP A 287 10.37 2.14 -25.67
C ASP A 287 8.99 1.72 -26.19
N MET A 288 8.26 0.92 -25.40
CA MET A 288 6.91 0.47 -25.74
C MET A 288 5.94 1.65 -25.91
N ILE A 289 5.94 2.61 -24.98
CA ILE A 289 5.03 3.76 -25.03
C ILE A 289 5.37 4.67 -26.20
N LEU A 290 6.65 4.99 -26.42
CA LEU A 290 7.04 5.89 -27.52
C LEU A 290 6.72 5.31 -28.89
N LYS A 291 6.99 4.01 -29.11
CA LYS A 291 6.67 3.34 -30.38
C LYS A 291 5.17 3.39 -30.71
N ASN A 292 4.33 3.40 -29.68
CA ASN A 292 2.87 3.32 -29.82
C ASN A 292 2.15 4.64 -29.49
N ILE A 293 2.89 5.75 -29.31
CA ILE A 293 2.37 7.00 -28.74
C ILE A 293 1.20 7.58 -29.53
N GLU A 294 1.22 7.46 -30.86
CA GLU A 294 0.15 7.96 -31.73
C GLU A 294 -1.16 7.21 -31.47
N LYS A 295 -1.11 5.88 -31.39
CA LYS A 295 -2.27 5.03 -31.12
C LYS A 295 -2.74 5.14 -29.67
N ILE A 296 -1.82 5.35 -28.73
CA ILE A 296 -2.16 5.62 -27.32
C ILE A 296 -2.94 6.93 -27.20
N LYS A 297 -2.50 8.01 -27.85
CA LYS A 297 -3.18 9.31 -27.80
C LYS A 297 -4.44 9.38 -28.67
N ARG A 298 -4.45 8.69 -29.81
CA ARG A 298 -5.54 8.70 -30.80
C ARG A 298 -5.81 7.26 -31.30
N PRO A 299 -6.55 6.45 -30.53
CA PRO A 299 -6.75 5.03 -30.83
C PRO A 299 -7.64 4.78 -32.05
N ARG A 300 -8.50 5.75 -32.42
CA ARG A 300 -9.36 5.69 -33.61
C ARG A 300 -8.89 6.71 -34.63
N SER A 301 -8.70 6.27 -35.88
CA SER A 301 -8.61 7.19 -37.02
C SER A 301 -9.96 7.87 -37.22
N SER A 302 -9.98 9.19 -37.42
CA SER A 302 -11.20 9.87 -37.84
C SER A 302 -11.66 9.27 -39.17
N ASN A 303 -12.89 8.74 -39.21
CA ASN A 303 -13.54 8.29 -40.45
C ASN A 303 -13.79 9.42 -41.47
N ALA A 304 -13.23 10.62 -41.24
CA ALA A 304 -13.38 11.80 -42.09
C ALA A 304 -12.43 11.81 -43.30
N GLU A 305 -11.38 10.97 -43.32
CA GLU A 305 -10.43 10.92 -44.44
C GLU A 305 -10.83 9.97 -45.58
N THR A 306 -11.86 9.14 -45.40
CA THR A 306 -12.30 8.16 -46.41
C THR A 306 -13.43 8.66 -47.32
N LEU A 307 -13.68 9.97 -47.35
CA LEU A 307 -14.83 10.59 -48.03
C LEU A 307 -14.47 11.70 -49.04
N TYR A 308 -13.25 11.67 -49.59
CA TYR A 308 -12.83 12.55 -50.70
C TYR A 308 -12.18 11.77 -51.83
#